data_AF-A0A381W7W6-F1
#
_entry.id   AF-A0A381W7W6-F1
#
_cell.length_a   1.000
_cell.length_b   1.000
_cell.length_c   1.000
_cell.angle_alpha   90.00
_cell.angle_beta   90.00
_cell.angle_gamma   90.00
#
_symmetry.space_group_name_H-M   'P 1'
#
loop_
_entity.id
_entity.type
_entity.pdbx_description
1 polymer ?
#
loop_
_entity_poly.entity_id
_entity_poly.type
_entity_poly.pdbx_seq_one_letter_code
_entity_poly.pdbx_strand_id
1 'polypeptide(L)'
;VYIDQFLMRSIIFLLIFSNLLFSQNKKERILLDFLDARYSGKTDSVAFYLDPNFVYNQMPYVGLGISTFVDRGVLKVSSVSPFGPAKSFLSKDDIILEVNGIKASKDNVRSGNLNFLGAKGDTVNIVFERDTNNFNTIKLALTNNQFKQGIDSFIKDIRNYNERWYEYDLELLDYFSKKNKMVLHY
;
A
#
# COMPACT_ATOMS: atom_id res chain seq x y z
N VAL A 1 29.94 4.37 -54.86
CA VAL A 1 30.19 3.90 -53.47
C VAL A 1 29.27 4.57 -52.42
N TYR A 2 28.49 5.60 -52.76
CA TYR A 2 27.62 6.30 -51.78
C TYR A 2 26.20 5.73 -51.60
N ILE A 3 25.79 4.73 -52.40
CA ILE A 3 24.43 4.15 -52.37
C ILE A 3 24.30 3.02 -51.33
N ASP A 4 25.39 2.36 -50.94
CA ASP A 4 25.36 1.22 -49.99
C ASP A 4 25.21 1.61 -48.51
N GLN A 5 25.71 2.78 -48.09
CA GLN A 5 25.62 3.19 -46.68
C GLN A 5 24.20 3.60 -46.25
N PHE A 6 23.39 4.14 -47.17
CA PHE A 6 22.01 4.55 -46.88
C PHE A 6 21.06 3.34 -46.78
N LEU A 7 21.26 2.34 -47.65
CA LEU A 7 20.56 1.06 -47.60
C LEU A 7 20.92 0.25 -46.34
N MET A 8 22.22 0.18 -45.97
CA MET A 8 22.64 -0.49 -44.73
C MET A 8 22.12 0.22 -43.45
N ARG A 9 22.10 1.55 -43.40
CA ARG A 9 21.54 2.30 -42.26
C ARG A 9 20.03 2.08 -42.09
N SER A 10 19.29 1.97 -43.19
CA SER A 10 17.85 1.72 -43.17
C SER A 10 17.51 0.30 -42.70
N ILE A 11 18.32 -0.70 -43.07
CA ILE A 11 18.16 -2.10 -42.62
C ILE A 11 18.48 -2.23 -41.11
N ILE A 12 19.51 -1.55 -40.62
CA ILE A 12 19.87 -1.56 -39.19
C ILE A 12 18.76 -0.88 -38.35
N PHE A 13 18.16 0.20 -38.83
CA PHE A 13 17.01 0.83 -38.15
C PHE A 13 15.77 -0.08 -38.13
N LEU A 14 15.48 -0.79 -39.23
CA LEU A 14 14.39 -1.78 -39.28
C LEU A 14 14.63 -2.97 -38.34
N LEU A 15 15.86 -3.44 -38.20
CA LEU A 15 16.22 -4.52 -37.28
C LEU A 15 16.15 -4.08 -35.80
N ILE A 16 16.46 -2.82 -35.48
CA ILE A 16 16.33 -2.27 -34.12
C ILE A 16 14.84 -2.12 -33.73
N PHE A 17 13.96 -1.70 -34.65
CA PHE A 17 12.51 -1.69 -34.39
C PHE A 17 11.86 -3.08 -34.39
N SER A 18 12.44 -4.07 -35.08
CA SER A 18 11.95 -5.45 -35.01
C SER A 18 12.14 -6.08 -33.63
N ASN A 19 13.10 -5.59 -32.83
CA ASN A 19 13.28 -6.01 -31.43
C ASN A 19 12.36 -5.29 -30.44
N LEU A 20 11.64 -4.23 -30.85
CA LEU A 20 10.54 -3.67 -30.04
C LEU A 20 9.26 -4.52 -30.15
N LEU A 21 9.22 -5.48 -31.08
CA LEU A 21 8.22 -6.53 -31.15
C LEU A 21 8.66 -7.75 -30.31
N PHE A 22 9.22 -7.53 -29.12
CA PHE A 22 9.16 -8.57 -28.09
C PHE A 22 7.67 -8.82 -27.84
N SER A 23 7.16 -9.89 -28.46
CA SER A 23 5.83 -10.41 -28.28
C SER A 23 5.61 -10.52 -26.77
N GLN A 24 4.87 -9.57 -26.20
CA GLN A 24 4.42 -9.66 -24.82
C GLN A 24 3.75 -11.01 -24.71
N ASN A 25 4.28 -11.88 -23.87
CA ASN A 25 3.68 -13.18 -23.73
C ASN A 25 2.25 -12.99 -23.18
N LYS A 26 1.35 -13.96 -23.45
CA LYS A 26 -0.06 -13.84 -23.04
C LYS A 26 -0.25 -13.45 -21.55
N LYS A 27 0.69 -13.83 -20.68
CA LYS A 27 0.66 -13.48 -19.25
C LYS A 27 0.99 -12.02 -19.00
N GLU A 28 1.97 -11.47 -19.71
CA GLU A 28 2.33 -10.04 -19.64
C GLU A 28 1.18 -9.15 -20.10
N ARG A 29 0.48 -9.52 -21.19
CA ARG A 29 -0.70 -8.75 -21.62
C ARG A 29 -1.81 -8.76 -20.57
N ILE A 30 -2.17 -9.94 -20.05
CA ILE A 30 -3.19 -10.05 -18.99
C ILE A 30 -2.80 -9.23 -17.75
N LEU A 31 -1.51 -9.19 -17.42
CA LEU A 31 -1.01 -8.40 -16.31
C LEU A 31 -1.14 -6.89 -16.56
N LEU A 32 -0.76 -6.42 -17.75
CA LEU A 32 -0.91 -5.02 -18.14
C LEU A 32 -2.39 -4.60 -18.15
N ASP A 33 -3.27 -5.45 -18.69
CA ASP A 33 -4.71 -5.20 -18.71
C ASP A 33 -5.29 -5.13 -17.27
N PHE A 34 -4.79 -5.96 -16.36
CA PHE A 34 -5.15 -5.88 -14.94
C PHE A 34 -4.67 -4.57 -14.29
N LEU A 35 -3.44 -4.14 -14.57
CA LEU A 35 -2.90 -2.90 -14.01
C LEU A 35 -3.64 -1.67 -14.54
N ASP A 36 -3.90 -1.61 -15.85
CA ASP A 36 -4.75 -0.58 -16.45
C ASP A 36 -6.11 -0.53 -15.77
N ALA A 37 -6.80 -1.69 -15.70
CA ALA A 37 -8.11 -1.77 -15.05
C ALA A 37 -8.06 -1.28 -13.59
N ARG A 38 -7.02 -1.65 -12.84
CA ARG A 38 -6.85 -1.25 -11.44
C ARG A 38 -6.65 0.25 -11.29
N TYR A 39 -5.69 0.81 -12.03
CA TYR A 39 -5.31 2.21 -11.86
C TYR A 39 -6.27 3.18 -12.56
N SER A 40 -7.03 2.72 -13.55
CA SER A 40 -8.17 3.46 -14.13
C SER A 40 -9.49 3.26 -13.36
N GLY A 41 -9.48 2.58 -12.21
CA GLY A 41 -10.68 2.40 -11.38
C GLY A 41 -11.79 1.51 -11.98
N LYS A 42 -11.52 0.72 -13.03
CA LYS A 42 -12.48 -0.16 -13.72
C LYS A 42 -12.75 -1.43 -12.90
N THR A 43 -13.48 -1.32 -11.78
CA THR A 43 -13.60 -2.41 -10.80
C THR A 43 -14.13 -3.73 -11.34
N ASP A 44 -15.04 -3.70 -12.32
CA ASP A 44 -15.61 -4.92 -12.92
C ASP A 44 -14.55 -5.69 -13.72
N SER A 45 -13.72 -4.96 -14.47
CA SER A 45 -12.57 -5.51 -15.18
C SER A 45 -11.53 -6.04 -14.21
N VAL A 46 -11.28 -5.36 -13.08
CA VAL A 46 -10.37 -5.86 -12.04
C VAL A 46 -10.87 -7.20 -11.50
N ALA A 47 -12.15 -7.29 -11.13
CA ALA A 47 -12.72 -8.51 -10.56
C ALA A 47 -12.60 -9.72 -11.49
N PHE A 48 -12.71 -9.50 -12.81
CA PHE A 48 -12.54 -10.55 -13.82
C PHE A 48 -11.16 -11.23 -13.78
N TYR A 49 -10.11 -10.51 -13.38
CA TYR A 49 -8.74 -11.03 -13.31
C TYR A 49 -8.39 -11.70 -11.98
N LEU A 50 -9.26 -11.62 -10.97
CA LEU A 50 -8.99 -12.16 -9.63
C LEU A 50 -9.45 -13.60 -9.49
N ASP A 51 -8.63 -14.43 -8.84
CA ASP A 51 -9.06 -15.76 -8.39
C ASP A 51 -10.19 -15.63 -7.36
N PRO A 52 -11.19 -16.52 -7.32
CA PRO A 52 -12.25 -16.48 -6.30
C PRO A 52 -11.74 -16.52 -4.86
N ASN A 53 -10.56 -17.09 -4.61
CA ASN A 53 -9.88 -17.14 -3.32
C ASN A 53 -8.76 -16.08 -3.19
N PHE A 54 -8.78 -15.04 -4.02
CA PHE A 54 -7.79 -13.99 -4.01
C PHE A 54 -7.65 -13.33 -2.64
N VAL A 55 -6.40 -13.22 -2.19
CA VAL A 55 -6.02 -12.48 -0.98
C VAL A 55 -4.94 -11.48 -1.35
N TYR A 56 -5.27 -10.20 -1.27
CA TYR A 56 -4.28 -9.14 -1.37
C TYR A 56 -3.57 -8.99 -0.04
N ASN A 57 -2.27 -9.28 -0.03
CA ASN A 57 -1.41 -9.06 1.12
C ASN A 57 -0.73 -7.69 0.96
N GLN A 58 -1.08 -6.74 1.82
CA GLN A 58 -0.42 -5.42 1.81
C GLN A 58 1.06 -5.54 2.21
N MET A 59 1.81 -4.46 2.03
CA MET A 59 3.22 -4.42 2.44
C MET A 59 3.35 -4.72 3.93
N PRO A 60 4.15 -5.73 4.33
CA PRO A 60 4.33 -6.02 5.75
C PRO A 60 5.06 -4.86 6.43
N TYR A 61 4.74 -4.64 7.70
CA TYR A 61 5.42 -3.67 8.55
C TYR A 61 5.57 -4.20 9.97
N VAL A 62 6.50 -3.64 10.74
CA VAL A 62 6.67 -3.97 12.15
C VAL A 62 6.03 -2.89 13.00
N GLY A 63 5.04 -3.26 13.81
CA GLY A 63 4.26 -2.29 14.57
C GLY A 63 3.24 -2.93 15.50
N LEU A 64 2.31 -2.11 15.99
CA LEU A 64 1.28 -2.53 16.93
C LEU A 64 0.02 -3.11 16.26
N GLY A 65 -0.12 -2.97 14.95
CA GLY A 65 -1.31 -3.41 14.24
C GLY A 65 -2.52 -2.52 14.52
N ILE A 66 -2.33 -1.20 14.66
CA ILE A 66 -3.40 -0.22 14.82
C ILE A 66 -3.37 0.81 13.69
N SER A 67 -4.50 1.43 13.42
CA SER A 67 -4.57 2.67 12.66
C SER A 67 -5.20 3.76 13.53
N THR A 68 -4.82 5.01 13.25
CA THR A 68 -5.28 6.16 14.03
C THR A 68 -5.79 7.27 13.12
N PHE A 69 -6.58 8.17 13.70
CA PHE A 69 -7.07 9.37 13.05
C PHE A 69 -7.23 10.49 14.08
N VAL A 70 -7.25 11.74 13.63
CA VAL A 70 -7.50 12.89 14.50
C VAL A 70 -8.96 13.28 14.37
N ASP A 71 -9.68 13.32 15.50
CA ASP A 71 -11.03 13.87 15.61
C ASP A 71 -11.02 14.96 16.66
N ARG A 72 -11.51 16.17 16.33
CA ARG A 72 -11.59 17.32 17.24
C ARG A 72 -10.32 17.58 18.07
N GLY A 73 -9.15 17.35 17.46
CA GLY A 73 -7.84 17.60 18.07
C GLY A 73 -7.29 16.48 18.95
N VAL A 74 -8.01 15.36 19.12
CA VAL A 74 -7.53 14.18 19.84
C VAL A 74 -7.17 13.05 18.87
N LEU A 75 -6.12 12.28 19.20
CA LEU A 75 -5.71 11.11 18.43
C LEU A 75 -6.52 9.90 18.87
N LYS A 76 -7.31 9.32 17.95
CA LYS A 76 -8.15 8.16 18.20
C LYS A 76 -7.70 6.95 17.41
N VAL A 77 -7.94 5.75 17.96
CA VAL A 77 -7.78 4.49 17.24
C VAL A 77 -8.94 4.32 16.24
N SER A 78 -8.64 4.25 14.94
CA SER A 78 -9.64 3.97 13.91
C SER A 78 -9.91 2.48 13.75
N SER A 79 -8.88 1.65 13.87
CA SER A 79 -8.98 0.20 13.73
C SER A 79 -7.86 -0.52 14.47
N VAL A 80 -8.14 -1.77 14.84
CA VAL A 80 -7.17 -2.68 15.45
C VAL A 80 -7.16 -3.97 14.64
N SER A 81 -5.98 -4.36 14.18
CA SER A 81 -5.76 -5.59 13.44
C SER A 81 -6.05 -6.80 14.33
N PRO A 82 -6.82 -7.80 13.85
CA PRO A 82 -7.08 -9.02 14.60
C PRO A 82 -5.86 -9.94 14.73
N PHE A 83 -4.75 -9.59 14.08
CA PHE A 83 -3.47 -10.31 14.11
C PHE A 83 -2.36 -9.53 14.83
N GLY A 84 -2.63 -8.27 15.20
CA GLY A 84 -1.65 -7.39 15.83
C GLY A 84 -1.58 -7.55 17.35
N PRO A 85 -0.46 -7.13 17.98
CA PRO A 85 -0.26 -7.24 19.42
C PRO A 85 -1.22 -6.35 20.22
N ALA A 86 -1.75 -5.28 19.61
CA ALA A 86 -2.70 -4.40 20.25
C ALA A 86 -4.13 -4.99 20.38
N LYS A 87 -4.44 -6.11 19.70
CA LYS A 87 -5.80 -6.67 19.62
C LYS A 87 -6.50 -6.82 20.98
N SER A 88 -5.78 -7.30 21.99
CA SER A 88 -6.36 -7.59 23.30
C SER A 88 -6.40 -6.38 24.24
N PHE A 89 -5.85 -5.23 23.82
CA PHE A 89 -5.60 -4.10 24.71
C PHE A 89 -6.27 -2.83 24.22
N LEU A 90 -6.16 -2.54 22.92
CA LEU A 90 -6.77 -1.37 22.29
C LEU A 90 -8.04 -1.77 21.56
N SER A 91 -8.95 -0.81 21.45
CA SER A 91 -10.21 -0.91 20.73
C SER A 91 -10.41 0.33 19.88
N LYS A 92 -11.31 0.23 18.91
CA LYS A 92 -11.75 1.39 18.13
C LYS A 92 -12.27 2.47 19.08
N ASP A 93 -11.96 3.72 18.73
CA ASP A 93 -12.33 4.95 19.45
C ASP A 93 -11.58 5.22 20.77
N ASP A 94 -10.68 4.33 21.21
CA ASP A 94 -9.72 4.63 22.27
C ASP A 94 -8.92 5.90 21.92
N ILE A 95 -8.76 6.80 22.90
CA ILE A 95 -8.03 8.06 22.76
C ILE A 95 -6.59 7.83 23.20
N ILE A 96 -5.64 7.96 22.27
CA ILE A 96 -4.20 7.88 22.58
C ILE A 96 -3.75 9.22 23.14
N LEU A 97 -3.18 9.18 24.35
CA LEU A 97 -2.71 10.36 25.07
C LEU A 97 -1.20 10.50 24.99
N GLU A 98 -0.46 9.40 25.09
CA GLU A 98 1.00 9.38 25.01
C GLU A 98 1.54 8.12 24.33
N VAL A 99 2.67 8.27 23.65
CA VAL A 99 3.42 7.17 23.01
C VAL A 99 4.89 7.32 23.37
N ASN A 100 5.47 6.33 24.06
CA ASN A 100 6.85 6.38 24.55
C ASN A 100 7.18 7.66 25.36
N GLY A 101 6.22 8.14 26.15
CA GLY A 101 6.34 9.37 26.94
C GLY A 101 6.17 10.67 26.14
N ILE A 102 5.92 10.60 24.83
CA ILE A 102 5.61 11.75 23.99
C ILE A 102 4.09 11.95 23.96
N LYS A 103 3.63 13.12 24.39
CA LYS A 103 2.20 13.48 24.35
C LYS A 103 1.68 13.54 22.92
N ALA A 104 0.47 13.01 22.70
CA ALA A 104 -0.26 13.05 21.45
C ALA A 104 -0.89 14.44 21.19
N SER A 105 -0.07 15.48 21.29
CA SER A 105 -0.45 16.84 20.90
C SER A 105 -0.59 16.96 19.38
N LYS A 106 -1.34 17.97 18.92
CA LYS A 106 -1.51 18.28 17.50
C LYS A 106 -0.17 18.38 16.75
N ASP A 107 0.83 19.00 17.38
CA ASP A 107 2.15 19.16 16.77
C ASP A 107 2.88 17.84 16.64
N ASN A 108 2.89 16.99 17.67
CA ASN A 108 3.57 15.69 17.64
C ASN A 108 2.91 14.70 16.68
N VAL A 109 1.58 14.77 16.52
CA VAL A 109 0.87 13.99 15.51
C VAL A 109 1.27 14.46 14.11
N ARG A 110 1.29 15.77 13.85
CA ARG A 110 1.58 16.34 12.53
C ARG A 110 3.03 16.15 12.11
N SER A 111 3.98 16.22 13.05
CA SER A 111 5.40 16.03 12.79
C SER A 111 5.82 14.56 12.67
N GLY A 112 4.94 13.61 13.02
CA GLY A 112 5.28 12.19 13.04
C GLY A 112 6.16 11.79 14.24
N ASN A 113 6.20 12.59 15.30
CA ASN A 113 7.01 12.29 16.50
C ASN A 113 6.46 11.10 17.31
N LEU A 114 5.20 10.72 17.10
CA LEU A 114 4.61 9.54 17.73
C LEU A 114 4.99 8.28 16.95
N ASN A 115 5.97 7.54 17.48
CA ASN A 115 6.45 6.34 16.82
C ASN A 115 5.72 5.07 17.30
N PHE A 116 4.93 4.47 16.40
CA PHE A 116 4.24 3.19 16.60
C PHE A 116 4.93 2.02 15.88
N LEU A 117 6.04 2.30 15.19
CA LEU A 117 6.79 1.38 14.34
C LEU A 117 8.22 1.19 14.90
N GLY A 118 8.92 0.17 14.43
CA GLY A 118 10.28 -0.10 14.91
C GLY A 118 10.80 -1.45 14.46
N ALA A 119 11.81 -1.97 15.17
CA ALA A 119 12.31 -3.32 14.95
C ALA A 119 11.44 -4.35 15.67
N LYS A 120 11.47 -5.60 15.18
CA LYS A 120 10.69 -6.68 15.78
C LYS A 120 11.20 -6.95 17.19
N GLY A 121 10.29 -6.96 18.16
CA GLY A 121 10.63 -7.14 19.58
C GLY A 121 10.88 -5.83 20.34
N ASP A 122 11.02 -4.69 19.65
CA ASP A 122 11.01 -3.38 20.32
C ASP A 122 9.70 -3.20 21.08
N THR A 123 9.73 -2.43 22.16
CA THR A 123 8.51 -2.18 22.95
C THR A 123 8.04 -0.76 22.78
N VAL A 124 6.73 -0.59 22.58
CA VAL A 124 6.06 0.71 22.59
C VAL A 124 5.19 0.80 23.83
N ASN A 125 5.36 1.89 24.58
CA ASN A 125 4.51 2.25 25.71
C ASN A 125 3.39 3.18 25.21
N ILE A 126 2.15 2.87 25.51
CA ILE A 126 1.00 3.71 25.19
C ILE A 126 0.23 4.03 26.46
N VAL A 127 -0.09 5.31 26.62
CA VAL A 127 -1.11 5.79 27.57
C VAL A 127 -2.35 6.15 26.75
N PHE A 128 -3.50 5.59 27.12
CA PHE A 128 -4.76 5.83 26.42
C PHE A 128 -5.95 5.92 27.38
N GLU A 129 -7.04 6.51 26.90
CA GLU A 129 -8.33 6.61 27.58
C GLU A 129 -9.39 5.89 26.76
N ARG A 130 -10.23 5.07 27.42
CA ARG A 130 -11.36 4.37 26.79
C ARG A 130 -12.69 4.96 27.20
N ASP A 131 -12.85 5.18 28.50
CA ASP A 131 -14.02 5.79 29.13
C ASP A 131 -13.56 7.01 29.93
N THR A 132 -14.48 7.96 30.15
CA THR A 132 -14.19 9.22 30.83
C THR A 132 -13.42 9.00 32.13
N ASN A 133 -12.23 9.58 32.22
CA ASN A 133 -11.33 9.61 33.37
C ASN A 133 -10.61 8.30 33.73
N ASN A 134 -10.62 7.27 32.88
CA ASN A 134 -9.85 6.05 33.10
C ASN A 134 -8.64 5.97 32.16
N PHE A 135 -7.46 6.30 32.70
CA PHE A 135 -6.19 6.17 32.00
C PHE A 135 -5.65 4.75 32.10
N ASN A 136 -5.34 4.17 30.95
CA ASN A 136 -4.74 2.86 30.82
C ASN A 136 -3.33 3.01 30.28
N THR A 137 -2.38 2.24 30.83
CA THR A 137 -1.01 2.19 30.32
C THR A 137 -0.69 0.77 29.91
N ILE A 138 -0.20 0.61 28.68
CA ILE A 138 0.21 -0.68 28.13
C ILE A 138 1.62 -0.58 27.57
N LYS A 139 2.35 -1.68 27.65
CA LYS A 139 3.66 -1.87 27.03
C LYS A 139 3.58 -3.09 26.13
N LEU A 140 3.72 -2.90 24.83
CA LEU A 140 3.55 -3.96 23.84
C LEU A 140 4.81 -4.14 23.01
N ALA A 141 5.21 -5.39 22.81
CA ALA A 141 6.27 -5.72 21.87
C ALA A 141 5.76 -5.65 20.42
N LEU A 142 6.55 -5.04 19.54
CA LEU A 142 6.24 -4.90 18.13
C LEU A 142 6.40 -6.24 17.41
N THR A 143 5.46 -6.52 16.51
CA THR A 143 5.48 -7.74 15.70
C THR A 143 5.26 -7.42 14.22
N ASN A 144 5.55 -8.40 13.37
CA ASN A 144 5.26 -8.30 11.94
C ASN A 144 3.74 -8.30 11.75
N ASN A 145 3.22 -7.21 11.20
CA ASN A 145 1.84 -7.08 10.79
C ASN A 145 1.77 -7.07 9.27
N GLN A 146 0.77 -7.75 8.72
CA GLN A 146 0.44 -7.70 7.31
C GLN A 146 -1.07 -7.68 7.17
N PHE A 147 -1.60 -6.55 6.71
CA PHE A 147 -3.02 -6.44 6.45
C PHE A 147 -3.37 -7.28 5.21
N LYS A 148 -4.45 -8.04 5.31
CA LYS A 148 -4.93 -8.94 4.26
C LYS A 148 -6.34 -8.55 3.87
N GLN A 149 -6.59 -8.51 2.57
CA GLN A 149 -7.88 -8.14 2.01
C GLN A 149 -8.38 -9.23 1.09
N GLY A 150 -9.65 -9.58 1.23
CA GLY A 150 -10.38 -10.34 0.21
C GLY A 150 -10.82 -9.44 -0.95
N ILE A 151 -11.43 -10.07 -1.96
CA ILE A 151 -11.87 -9.41 -3.21
C ILE A 151 -12.71 -8.16 -2.91
N ASP A 152 -13.75 -8.26 -2.09
CA ASP A 152 -14.69 -7.15 -1.85
C ASP A 152 -13.99 -5.91 -1.27
N SER A 153 -13.13 -6.10 -0.26
CA SER A 153 -12.38 -4.99 0.35
C SER A 153 -11.35 -4.41 -0.62
N PHE A 154 -10.70 -5.25 -1.43
CA PHE A 154 -9.71 -4.81 -2.40
C PHE A 154 -10.37 -3.98 -3.52
N ILE A 155 -11.51 -4.44 -4.04
CA ILE A 155 -12.29 -3.72 -5.06
C ILE A 155 -12.85 -2.41 -4.51
N LYS A 156 -13.35 -2.41 -3.27
CA LYS A 156 -13.82 -1.20 -2.60
C LYS A 156 -12.71 -0.15 -2.47
N ASP A 157 -11.49 -0.56 -2.15
CA ASP A 157 -10.36 0.37 -2.04
C ASP A 157 -9.98 0.99 -3.39
N ILE A 158 -10.01 0.21 -4.47
CA ILE A 158 -9.80 0.73 -5.84
C ILE A 158 -10.84 1.80 -6.17
N ARG A 159 -12.12 1.55 -5.86
CA ARG A 159 -13.20 2.52 -6.06
C ARG A 159 -12.97 3.79 -5.24
N ASN A 160 -12.72 3.65 -3.95
CA ASN A 160 -12.48 4.78 -3.04
C ASN A 160 -11.27 5.61 -3.48
N TYR A 161 -10.23 4.97 -4.01
CA TYR A 161 -9.05 5.64 -4.54
C TYR A 161 -9.41 6.46 -5.78
N ASN A 162 -10.09 5.84 -6.75
CA ASN A 162 -10.53 6.49 -7.98
C ASN A 162 -11.45 7.69 -7.72
N GLU A 163 -12.34 7.60 -6.72
CA GLU A 163 -13.22 8.70 -6.32
C GLU A 163 -12.47 9.89 -5.66
N ARG A 164 -11.24 9.68 -5.17
CA ARG A 164 -10.43 10.73 -4.52
C ARG A 164 -9.41 11.38 -5.45
N TRP A 165 -8.89 10.62 -6.41
CA TRP A 165 -7.92 11.10 -7.37
C TRP A 165 -8.62 11.78 -8.54
N TYR A 166 -8.86 13.09 -8.41
CA TYR A 166 -9.60 13.83 -9.43
C TYR A 166 -8.78 14.21 -10.68
N GLU A 167 -7.44 14.27 -10.66
CA GLU A 167 -6.68 14.82 -11.81
C GLU A 167 -5.22 14.34 -11.91
N TYR A 168 -4.95 13.05 -11.76
CA TYR A 168 -3.64 12.51 -12.11
C TYR A 168 -3.81 11.25 -12.95
N ASP A 169 -3.51 11.37 -14.24
CA ASP A 169 -3.27 10.22 -15.10
C ASP A 169 -2.02 9.51 -14.59
N LEU A 170 -2.18 8.34 -13.97
CA LEU A 170 -1.07 7.46 -13.62
C LEU A 170 -0.50 6.91 -14.93
N GLU A 171 0.57 7.52 -15.42
CA GLU A 171 1.32 7.04 -16.58
C GLU A 171 2.33 5.98 -16.13
N LEU A 172 2.16 4.74 -16.60
CA LEU A 172 3.15 3.69 -16.38
C LEU A 172 4.38 3.97 -17.24
N LEU A 173 5.45 4.49 -16.63
CA LEU A 173 6.69 4.85 -17.32
C LEU A 173 7.52 3.61 -17.70
N ASP A 174 7.65 2.65 -16.78
CA ASP A 174 8.43 1.44 -17.00
C ASP A 174 7.96 0.27 -16.12
N TYR A 175 8.24 -0.96 -16.56
CA TYR A 175 8.06 -2.14 -15.74
C TYR A 175 9.17 -3.16 -15.99
N PHE A 176 9.61 -3.83 -14.92
CA PHE A 176 10.61 -4.88 -15.01
C PHE A 176 10.10 -6.16 -14.37
N SER A 177 10.21 -7.28 -15.07
CA SER A 177 9.82 -8.61 -14.57
C SER A 177 11.00 -9.60 -14.58
N LYS A 178 11.24 -10.27 -13.45
CA LYS A 178 12.24 -11.35 -13.34
C LYS A 178 11.79 -12.39 -12.32
N LYS A 179 11.84 -13.67 -12.69
CA LYS A 179 11.49 -14.82 -11.82
C LYS A 179 10.12 -14.65 -11.13
N ASN A 180 9.09 -14.30 -11.90
CA ASN A 180 7.72 -14.06 -11.42
C ASN A 180 7.58 -12.91 -10.40
N LYS A 181 8.54 -11.98 -10.35
CA LYS A 181 8.46 -10.74 -9.57
C LYS A 181 8.49 -9.56 -10.51
N MET A 182 7.62 -8.59 -10.28
CA MET A 182 7.52 -7.38 -11.08
C MET A 182 7.73 -6.14 -10.22
N VAL A 183 8.47 -5.18 -10.78
CA VAL A 183 8.61 -3.82 -10.27
C VAL A 183 7.92 -2.89 -11.26
N LEU A 184 7.12 -1.96 -10.74
CA LEU A 184 6.40 -0.95 -11.51
C LEU A 184 6.99 0.42 -11.21
N HIS A 185 7.20 1.21 -12.25
CA HIS A 185 7.54 2.63 -12.19
C HIS A 185 6.40 3.41 -12.82
N TYR A 186 5.72 4.19 -12.00
CA TYR A 186 4.56 5.01 -12.30
C TYR A 186 4.67 6.33 -11.54
#